data_AF-A0A0J1IRC6-F1
#
_entry.id   AF-A0A0J1IRC6-F1
#
_cell.length_a   1.000
_cell.length_b   1.000
_cell.length_c   1.000
_cell.angle_alpha   90.00
_cell.angle_beta   90.00
_cell.angle_gamma   90.00
#
_symmetry.space_group_name_H-M   'P 1'
#
loop_
_entity.id
_entity.type
_entity.pdbx_description
1 polymer ?
#
loop_
_entity_poly.entity_id
_entity_poly.type
_entity_poly.pdbx_seq_one_letter_code
_entity_poly.pdbx_strand_id
1 'polypeptide(L)' 'MANRKWSIEEIDEYRRTHNQYVFYFNPDDANFVVPKANGLGRTNNWAHPASWLIILAVVILMAYHAFFK' A
#
# COMPACT_ATOMS: atom_id res chain seq x y z
N MET A 1 14.34 13.50 1.78
CA MET A 1 15.14 12.58 0.97
C MET A 1 14.18 11.91 0.01
N ALA A 2 14.52 11.77 -1.28
CA ALA A 2 13.64 11.05 -2.20
C ALA A 2 13.73 9.57 -1.85
N ASN A 3 12.63 8.98 -1.35
CA ASN A 3 12.58 7.57 -1.01
C ASN A 3 12.83 6.78 -2.31
N ARG A 4 13.75 5.79 -2.26
CA ARG A 4 14.02 4.93 -3.42
C ARG A 4 13.02 3.79 -3.45
N LYS A 5 12.89 3.13 -4.60
CA LYS A 5 12.14 1.87 -4.70
C LYS A 5 12.98 0.76 -4.08
N TRP A 6 12.39 0.01 -3.17
CA TRP A 6 13.02 -1.13 -2.53
C TRP A 6 12.95 -2.38 -3.44
N SER A 7 13.93 -3.26 -3.30
CA SER A 7 13.93 -4.57 -3.96
C SER A 7 12.95 -5.53 -3.29
N ILE A 8 12.68 -6.67 -3.92
CA ILE A 8 11.78 -7.70 -3.36
C ILE A 8 12.36 -8.25 -2.05
N GLU A 9 13.68 -8.44 -2.00
CA GLU A 9 14.39 -8.91 -0.81
C GLU A 9 14.25 -7.93 0.35
N GLU A 10 14.42 -6.64 0.10
CA GLU A 10 14.26 -5.58 1.10
C GLU A 10 12.81 -5.49 1.60
N ILE A 11 11.84 -5.63 0.69
CA ILE A 11 10.41 -5.66 1.03
C ILE A 11 10.11 -6.87 1.94
N ASP A 12 10.63 -8.06 1.62
CA ASP A 12 10.38 -9.27 2.40
C ASP A 12 11.09 -9.26 3.76
N GLU A 13 12.29 -8.68 3.84
CA GLU A 13 12.97 -8.43 5.11
C GLU A 13 12.17 -7.47 5.99
N TYR A 14 11.66 -6.37 5.42
CA TYR A 14 10.83 -5.41 6.14
C TYR A 14 9.57 -6.06 6.69
N ARG A 15 8.90 -6.91 5.91
CA ARG A 15 7.72 -7.65 6.38
C ARG A 15 8.03 -8.56 7.55
N ARG A 16 9.16 -9.24 7.51
CA ARG A 16 9.58 -10.16 8.58
C ARG A 16 9.86 -9.43 9.87
N THR A 17 10.56 -8.31 9.79
CA THR A 17 10.95 -7.50 10.95
C THR A 17 9.78 -6.71 11.55
N HIS A 18 8.81 -6.29 10.73
CA HIS A 18 7.65 -5.49 11.15
C HIS A 18 6.34 -6.29 11.25
N ASN A 19 6.38 -7.61 11.04
CA ASN A 19 5.23 -8.51 11.04
C ASN A 19 4.08 -8.08 10.09
N GLN A 20 4.43 -7.58 8.90
CA GLN A 20 3.52 -6.98 7.91
C GLN A 20 3.17 -7.93 6.74
N TYR A 21 2.62 -9.10 7.05
CA TYR A 21 2.33 -10.11 6.03
C TYR A 21 0.99 -9.92 5.30
N VAL A 22 0.01 -9.27 5.94
CA VAL A 22 -1.34 -9.05 5.40
C VAL A 22 -1.42 -7.74 4.61
N PHE A 23 -0.87 -6.66 5.17
CA PHE A 23 -0.81 -5.34 4.55
C PHE A 23 0.63 -4.83 4.63
N TYR A 24 1.06 -4.09 3.61
CA TYR A 24 2.38 -3.50 3.55
C TYR A 24 2.29 -1.99 3.76
N PHE A 25 3.03 -1.48 4.73
CA PHE A 25 3.08 -0.09 5.13
C PHE A 25 4.53 0.29 5.46
N ASN A 26 5.23 0.82 4.47
CA ASN A 26 6.63 1.23 4.59
C ASN A 26 6.81 2.66 4.03
N PRO A 27 6.97 3.70 4.87
CA PRO A 27 7.16 5.06 4.40
C PRO A 27 8.46 5.26 3.64
N ASP A 28 9.48 4.43 3.89
CA ASP A 28 10.82 4.56 3.29
C ASP A 28 10.92 3.91 1.89
N ASP A 29 9.90 3.15 1.50
CA ASP A 29 9.79 2.49 0.21
C ASP A 29 8.91 3.29 -0.77
N ALA A 30 9.50 3.80 -1.85
CA ALA A 30 8.77 4.53 -2.88
C ALA A 30 8.00 3.63 -3.87
N ASN A 31 7.97 2.31 -3.69
CA ASN A 31 7.06 1.47 -4.44
C ASN A 31 5.61 1.77 -4.05
N PHE A 32 4.79 2.18 -5.02
CA PHE A 32 3.34 2.27 -4.83
C PHE A 32 2.69 0.89 -4.64
N VAL A 33 3.20 -0.13 -5.34
CA VAL A 33 2.66 -1.48 -5.34
C VAL A 33 3.78 -2.52 -5.29
N VAL A 34 3.66 -3.48 -4.38
CA VAL A 34 4.64 -4.53 -4.10
C VAL A 34 4.02 -5.93 -4.26
N PRO A 35 4.80 -7.00 -4.47
CA PRO A 35 4.29 -8.38 -4.46
C PRO A 35 3.63 -8.71 -3.11
N LYS A 36 2.58 -9.53 -3.06
CA LYS A 36 2.02 -9.99 -1.77
C LYS A 36 2.98 -10.97 -1.08
N ALA A 37 2.92 -11.05 0.26
CA ALA A 37 3.77 -11.94 1.05
C ALA A 37 3.55 -13.44 0.75
N ASN A 38 2.36 -13.82 0.29
CA ASN A 38 2.05 -15.18 -0.15
C ASN A 38 2.52 -15.49 -1.59
N GLY A 39 3.22 -14.56 -2.24
CA GLY A 39 3.73 -14.70 -3.61
C GLY A 39 2.67 -14.55 -4.71
N LEU A 40 1.39 -14.38 -4.36
CA LEU A 40 0.30 -14.33 -5.34
C LEU A 40 -0.25 -12.91 -5.50
N GLY A 41 0.04 -12.31 -6.66
CA GLY A 41 -0.43 -10.98 -7.02
C GLY A 41 0.30 -9.86 -6.27
N ARG A 42 -0.34 -8.70 -6.20
CA ARG A 42 0.27 -7.47 -5.67
C ARG A 42 -0.61 -6.80 -4.61
N THR A 43 -0.01 -5.97 -3.77
CA THR A 43 -0.68 -5.13 -2.78
C THR A 43 -0.07 -3.73 -2.79
N ASN A 44 -0.84 -2.74 -2.35
CA ASN A 44 -0.35 -1.38 -2.24
C ASN A 44 0.61 -1.24 -1.06
N ASN A 45 1.56 -0.32 -1.19
CA ASN A 45 2.19 0.28 -0.04
C ASN A 45 1.25 1.36 0.51
N TRP A 46 0.58 1.07 1.62
CA TRP A 46 -0.38 1.98 2.23
C TRP A 46 0.26 3.23 2.83
N ALA A 47 1.59 3.26 2.97
CA ALA A 47 2.33 4.47 3.34
C ALA A 47 2.57 5.42 2.16
N HIS A 48 2.46 4.93 0.92
CA HIS A 48 2.70 5.75 -0.27
C HIS A 48 1.60 6.81 -0.45
N PRO A 49 1.92 8.10 -0.73
CA PRO A 49 0.92 9.16 -0.86
C PRO A 49 -0.20 8.85 -1.86
N ALA A 50 0.11 8.18 -2.98
CA ALA A 50 -0.89 7.78 -3.96
C ALA A 50 -1.92 6.75 -3.45
N SER A 51 -1.62 5.99 -2.40
CA SER A 51 -2.56 5.02 -1.80
C SER A 51 -3.76 5.72 -1.16
N TRP A 52 -3.59 6.97 -0.74
CA TRP A 52 -4.67 7.79 -0.20
C TRP A 52 -5.72 8.15 -1.26
N LEU A 53 -5.35 8.16 -2.55
CA LEU A 53 -6.33 8.35 -3.63
C LEU A 53 -7.35 7.21 -3.67
N ILE A 54 -6.94 5.99 -3.30
CA ILE A 54 -7.84 4.84 -3.23
C ILE A 54 -8.82 5.01 -2.07
N ILE A 55 -8.33 5.44 -0.91
CA ILE A 55 -9.17 5.74 0.26
C ILE A 55 -10.16 6.86 -0.10
N LEU A 56 -9.67 7.94 -0.72
CA LEU A 56 -10.49 9.07 -1.16
C LEU A 56 -11.57 8.63 -2.14
N ALA A 57 -11.25 7.78 -3.12
CA ALA A 57 -12.22 7.25 -4.06
C ALA A 57 -13.33 6.45 -3.36
N VAL A 58 -12.98 5.59 -2.39
CA VAL A 58 -13.96 4.83 -1.61
C VAL A 58 -14.85 5.77 -0.79
N VAL A 59 -14.28 6.78 -0.13
CA VAL A 59 -15.05 7.79 0.63
C VAL A 59 -16.00 8.58 -0.27
N ILE A 60 -15.54 9.01 -1.45
CA ILE A 60 -16.39 9.70 -2.42
C ILE A 60 -17.54 8.82 -2.88
N LEU A 61 -17.29 7.54 -3.18
CA LEU A 61 -18.34 6.60 -3.58
C LEU A 61 -19.36 6.37 -2.46
N MET A 62 -18.90 6.24 -1.22
CA MET A 62 -19.79 6.11 -0.05
C MET A 62 -20.64 7.37 0.14
N ALA A 63 -20.03 8.56 0.08
CA ALA A 63 -20.75 9.83 0.19
C ALA A 63 -21.75 10.00 -0.96
N TYR A 64 -21.33 9.72 -2.19
CA TYR A 64 -22.22 9.77 -3.35
C TYR A 64 -23.44 8.85 -3.16
N HIS A 65 -23.20 7.61 -2.71
CA HIS A 65 -24.29 6.68 -2.44
C HIS A 65 -25.20 7.16 -1.31
N ALA A 66 -24.65 7.74 -0.24
CA ALA A 66 -25.43 8.18 0.91
C ALA A 66 -26.31 9.41 0.64
N PHE A 67 -25.89 10.29 -0.28
CA PHE A 67 -26.56 11.58 -0.52
C PHE A 67 -27.35 11.67 -1.84
N PHE A 68 -27.02 10.85 -2.85
CA PHE A 68 -27.55 11.01 -4.21
C PHE A 68 -28.19 9.75 -4.81
N LYS A 69 -28.22 8.64 -4.06
CA LYS A 69 -28.83 7.38 -4.49
C LYS A 69 -29.63 6.78 -3.35
#